data_AF-A0A3D1QG08-F1
#
_entry.id   AF-A0A3D1QG08-F1
#
_cell.length_a   1.000
_cell.length_b   1.000
_cell.length_c   1.000
_cell.angle_alpha   90.00
_cell.angle_beta   90.00
_cell.angle_gamma   90.00
#
_symmetry.space_group_name_H-M   'P 1'
#
loop_
_entity.id
_entity.type
_entity.pdbx_description
1 polymer ?
#
loop_
_entity_poly.entity_id
_entity_poly.type
_entity_poly.pdbx_seq_one_letter_code
_entity_poly.pdbx_strand_id
1 'polypeptide(L)'
;MEERLIAPCGMNCALCVNYLALKNDLKKQGFKKAYCAGCLPRGKNCIFMKKHCELLGKGRVKFCFECGDYPCRRLKSLDKRYRSKYHMSMVENLEQIKEQGMKKFLAKQREK
;
A
#
# COMPACT_ATOMS: atom_id res chain seq x y z
N MET A 1 3.03 -11.38 -7.77
CA MET A 1 2.74 -10.00 -7.35
C MET A 1 2.97 -9.01 -8.50
N GLU A 2 2.12 -8.00 -8.61
CA GLU A 2 2.15 -6.96 -9.64
C GLU A 2 2.56 -5.60 -9.05
N GLU A 3 3.42 -4.84 -9.72
CA GLU A 3 3.91 -3.52 -9.26
C GLU A 3 2.76 -2.56 -8.94
N ARG A 4 1.71 -2.55 -9.77
CA ARG A 4 0.55 -1.66 -9.60
C ARG A 4 -0.21 -1.88 -8.28
N LEU A 5 0.00 -3.00 -7.60
CA LEU A 5 -0.61 -3.28 -6.29
C LEU A 5 0.25 -2.81 -5.12
N ILE A 6 1.43 -2.26 -5.38
CA ILE A 6 2.27 -1.67 -4.33
C ILE A 6 1.92 -0.20 -4.22
N ALA A 7 1.32 0.19 -3.08
CA ALA A 7 0.94 1.56 -2.85
C ALA A 7 2.17 2.46 -2.67
N PRO A 8 2.05 3.77 -2.95
CA PRO A 8 3.12 4.74 -2.66
C PRO A 8 3.60 4.75 -1.19
N CYS A 9 2.76 4.29 -0.26
CA CYS A 9 3.10 4.13 1.14
C CYS A 9 3.76 2.79 1.51
N GLY A 10 4.11 1.94 0.55
CA GLY A 10 4.70 0.61 0.82
C GLY A 10 3.68 -0.49 1.14
N MET A 11 2.39 -0.16 1.12
CA MET A 11 1.35 -1.14 1.37
C MET A 11 1.21 -2.09 0.17
N ASN A 12 1.33 -3.39 0.42
CA ASN A 12 0.95 -4.41 -0.52
C ASN A 12 -0.59 -4.52 -0.57
N CYS A 13 -1.22 -3.93 -1.58
CA CYS A 13 -2.68 -3.91 -1.71
C CYS A 13 -3.27 -5.30 -1.95
N ALA A 14 -2.49 -6.28 -2.41
CA ALA A 14 -2.98 -7.64 -2.61
C ALA A 14 -3.44 -8.31 -1.30
N LEU A 15 -2.90 -7.88 -0.16
CA LEU A 15 -3.28 -8.34 1.17
C LEU A 15 -4.45 -7.55 1.79
N CYS A 16 -4.90 -6.48 1.12
CA CYS A 16 -5.98 -5.64 1.63
C CYS A 16 -7.34 -6.33 1.51
N VAL A 17 -8.11 -6.32 2.60
CA VAL A 17 -9.48 -6.88 2.62
C VAL A 17 -10.38 -6.31 1.53
N ASN A 18 -10.28 -5.01 1.21
CA ASN A 18 -11.12 -4.39 0.17
C ASN A 18 -10.68 -4.77 -1.26
N TYR A 19 -9.39 -5.10 -1.44
CA TYR A 19 -8.91 -5.63 -2.72
C TYR A 19 -9.33 -7.09 -2.89
N LEU A 20 -9.18 -7.90 -1.84
CA LEU A 20 -9.66 -9.28 -1.83
C LEU A 20 -11.18 -9.35 -1.99
N ALA A 21 -11.93 -8.40 -1.43
CA ALA A 21 -13.37 -8.30 -1.61
C ALA A 21 -13.76 -8.06 -3.08
N LEU A 22 -13.02 -7.18 -3.76
CA LEU A 22 -13.19 -6.94 -5.20
C LEU A 22 -12.79 -8.18 -6.02
N LYS A 23 -11.63 -8.76 -5.73
CA LYS A 23 -11.08 -9.92 -6.47
C LYS A 23 -12.00 -11.15 -6.40
N ASN A 24 -12.59 -11.40 -5.23
CA ASN A 24 -13.46 -12.56 -5.00
C ASN A 24 -14.95 -12.24 -5.14
N ASP A 25 -15.28 -11.01 -5.56
CA ASP A 25 -16.64 -10.50 -5.73
C ASP A 25 -17.56 -10.81 -4.52
N LEU A 26 -17.10 -10.48 -3.32
CA LEU A 26 -17.78 -10.88 -2.07
C LEU A 26 -19.19 -10.30 -1.94
N LYS A 27 -19.54 -9.23 -2.69
CA LYS A 27 -20.92 -8.72 -2.72
C LYS A 27 -21.89 -9.71 -3.33
N LYS A 28 -21.48 -10.50 -4.34
CA LYS A 28 -22.32 -11.59 -4.89
C LYS A 28 -22.60 -12.68 -3.86
N GLN A 29 -21.71 -12.84 -2.89
CA GLN A 29 -21.86 -13.77 -1.78
C GLN A 29 -22.60 -13.15 -0.58
N GLY A 30 -23.18 -11.96 -0.73
CA GLY A 30 -23.96 -11.28 0.32
C GLY A 30 -23.14 -10.43 1.30
N PHE A 31 -21.82 -10.36 1.16
CA PHE A 31 -20.99 -9.56 2.07
C PHE A 31 -20.99 -8.07 1.68
N LYS A 32 -21.29 -7.20 2.64
CA LYS A 32 -21.25 -5.74 2.49
C LYS A 32 -19.84 -5.18 2.69
N LYS A 33 -18.90 -5.53 1.80
CA LYS A 33 -17.52 -5.00 1.81
C LYS A 33 -17.31 -3.96 0.70
N ALA A 34 -16.48 -2.96 0.98
CA ALA A 34 -16.07 -1.97 0.00
C ALA A 34 -15.08 -2.57 -1.00
N TYR A 35 -15.15 -2.13 -2.26
CA TYR A 35 -14.24 -2.58 -3.32
C TYR A 35 -13.12 -1.56 -3.52
N CYS A 36 -11.89 -2.03 -3.63
CA CYS A 36 -10.73 -1.19 -3.88
C CYS A 36 -9.75 -1.88 -4.82
N ALA A 37 -9.50 -1.29 -5.99
CA ALA A 37 -8.51 -1.79 -6.95
C ALA A 37 -7.05 -1.47 -6.57
N GLY A 38 -6.81 -0.75 -5.47
CA GLY A 38 -5.49 -0.26 -5.07
C GLY A 38 -5.29 1.23 -5.35
N CYS A 39 -4.23 1.81 -4.79
CA CYS A 39 -3.97 3.26 -4.91
C CYS A 39 -3.58 3.67 -6.33
N LEU A 40 -2.67 2.92 -6.98
CA LEU A 40 -2.20 3.21 -8.33
C LEU A 40 -3.26 2.92 -9.41
N PRO A 41 -3.93 1.74 -9.44
CA PRO A 41 -4.86 1.40 -10.53
C PRO A 41 -6.10 2.29 -10.55
N ARG A 42 -6.48 2.85 -9.39
CA ARG A 42 -7.61 3.76 -9.28
C ARG A 42 -7.33 5.14 -9.87
N GLY A 43 -6.06 5.53 -10.06
CA GLY A 43 -5.66 6.83 -10.63
C GLY A 43 -6.09 8.06 -9.82
N LYS A 44 -6.61 7.87 -8.61
CA LYS A 44 -7.21 8.92 -7.76
C LYS A 44 -6.34 9.23 -6.54
N ASN A 45 -5.04 8.95 -6.60
CA ASN A 45 -4.06 9.13 -5.53
C ASN A 45 -4.45 8.41 -4.22
N CYS A 46 -3.83 8.75 -3.08
CA CYS A 46 -4.16 8.10 -1.81
C CYS A 46 -5.36 8.76 -1.11
N ILE A 47 -6.55 8.14 -1.09
CA ILE A 47 -7.73 8.69 -0.36
C ILE A 47 -7.51 8.67 1.16
N PHE A 48 -6.81 7.65 1.65
CA PHE A 48 -6.63 7.45 3.09
C PHE A 48 -5.75 8.53 3.70
N MET A 49 -4.73 8.96 2.96
CA MET A 49 -3.75 9.94 3.44
C MET A 49 -3.92 11.33 2.83
N LYS A 50 -4.81 11.55 1.84
CA LYS A 50 -4.93 12.88 1.17
C LYS A 50 -5.20 14.04 2.14
N LYS A 51 -5.94 13.81 3.23
CA LYS A 51 -6.24 14.84 4.25
C LYS A 51 -5.04 15.15 5.16
N HIS A 52 -4.00 14.32 5.11
CA HIS A 52 -2.91 14.28 6.06
C HIS A 52 -1.53 14.37 5.43
N CYS A 53 -1.43 14.16 4.12
CA CYS A 53 -0.22 14.22 3.33
C CYS A 53 -0.59 14.70 1.93
N GLU A 54 -0.25 15.95 1.64
CA GLU A 54 -0.52 16.56 0.34
C GLU A 54 0.24 15.86 -0.79
N LEU A 55 1.48 15.43 -0.54
CA LEU A 55 2.31 14.72 -1.54
C LEU A 55 1.60 13.46 -2.05
N LEU A 56 1.06 12.65 -1.14
CA LEU A 56 0.28 11.45 -1.48
C LEU A 56 -1.12 11.76 -2.02
N GLY A 57 -1.73 12.86 -1.57
CA GLY A 57 -3.06 13.27 -2.03
C GLY A 57 -3.06 13.83 -3.45
N LYS A 58 -2.01 14.58 -3.80
CA LYS A 58 -1.79 15.16 -5.14
C LYS A 58 -0.96 14.26 -6.06
N GLY A 59 -0.42 13.14 -5.56
CA GLY A 59 0.36 12.20 -6.37
C GLY A 59 1.73 12.75 -6.76
N ARG A 60 2.33 13.61 -5.92
CA ARG A 60 3.62 14.26 -6.18
C ARG A 60 4.84 13.38 -5.89
N VAL A 61 4.64 12.23 -5.25
CA VAL A 61 5.70 11.25 -4.96
C VAL A 61 5.26 9.89 -5.46
N LYS A 62 6.19 9.12 -6.03
CA LYS A 62 5.94 7.73 -6.42
C LYS A 62 5.98 6.84 -5.18
N PHE A 63 6.92 7.11 -4.28
CA PHE A 63 7.04 6.43 -2.99
C PHE A 63 7.28 7.39 -1.84
N CYS A 64 6.81 7.04 -0.64
CA CYS A 64 6.98 7.86 0.55
C CYS A 64 8.45 8.07 0.94
N PHE A 65 9.37 7.18 0.55
CA PHE A 65 10.80 7.34 0.83
C PHE A 65 11.45 8.50 0.06
N GLU A 66 10.77 9.05 -0.96
CA GLU A 66 11.21 10.25 -1.70
C GLU A 66 10.92 11.54 -0.92
N CYS A 67 10.12 11.46 0.14
CA CYS A 67 9.80 12.60 1.00
C CYS A 67 10.94 12.83 2.02
N GLY A 68 11.35 14.09 2.21
CA GLY A 68 12.38 14.46 3.19
C GLY A 68 12.01 14.12 4.65
N ASP A 69 10.71 14.03 4.95
CA ASP A 69 10.21 13.67 6.29
C ASP A 69 10.10 12.15 6.50
N TYR A 70 10.63 11.33 5.59
CA TYR A 70 10.54 9.87 5.68
C TYR A 70 11.52 9.28 6.71
N PRO A 71 11.08 8.30 7.54
CA PRO A 71 9.72 7.83 7.74
C PRO A 71 8.91 8.76 8.67
N CYS A 72 7.80 9.31 8.18
CA CYS A 72 7.00 10.27 8.93
C CYS A 72 6.19 9.60 10.05
N ARG A 73 5.83 10.36 11.10
CA ARG A 73 5.10 9.85 12.28
C ARG A 73 3.82 9.08 11.92
N ARG A 74 3.07 9.55 10.91
CA ARG A 74 1.84 8.88 10.46
C ARG A 74 2.12 7.54 9.80
N LEU A 75 3.14 7.46 8.94
CA LEU A 75 3.53 6.21 8.31
C LEU A 75 4.00 5.21 9.37
N LYS A 76 4.82 5.64 10.34
CA LYS A 76 5.23 4.79 11.49
C LYS A 76 4.04 4.25 12.29
N SER A 77 3.04 5.10 12.54
CA SER A 77 1.83 4.66 13.25
C SER A 77 1.00 3.65 12.44
N LEU A 78 0.89 3.85 11.12
CA LEU A 78 0.20 2.93 10.23
C LEU A 78 0.95 1.59 10.16
N ASP A 79 2.27 1.65 10.00
CA ASP A 79 3.17 0.52 9.97
C ASP A 79 3.06 -0.33 11.24
N LYS A 80 3.16 0.29 12.43
CA LYS A 80 2.99 -0.42 13.71
C LYS A 80 1.68 -1.19 13.79
N ARG A 81 0.57 -0.57 13.36
CA ARG A 81 -0.75 -1.22 13.34
C ARG A 81 -0.75 -2.41 12.39
N TYR A 82 -0.20 -2.26 11.19
CA TYR A 82 -0.20 -3.32 10.19
C TYR A 82 0.74 -4.47 10.52
N ARG A 83 1.92 -4.16 11.05
CA ARG A 83 2.87 -5.15 11.56
C ARG A 83 2.25 -6.01 12.66
N SER A 84 1.54 -5.40 13.59
CA SER A 84 0.91 -6.12 14.71
C SER A 84 -0.30 -6.98 14.31
N LYS A 85 -1.05 -6.59 13.27
CA LYS A 85 -2.31 -7.26 12.88
C LYS A 85 -2.22 -8.16 11.65
N TYR A 86 -1.29 -7.84 10.75
CA TYR A 86 -1.20 -8.45 9.42
C TYR A 86 0.21 -8.93 9.08
N HIS A 87 1.16 -8.86 10.03
CA HIS A 87 2.56 -9.28 9.86
C HIS A 87 3.23 -8.68 8.61
N MET A 88 2.84 -7.46 8.23
CA MET A 88 3.36 -6.74 7.08
C MET A 88 3.76 -5.33 7.50
N SER A 89 4.98 -4.94 7.12
CA SER A 89 5.54 -3.61 7.37
C SER A 89 5.61 -2.81 6.08
N MET A 90 4.99 -1.64 6.09
CA MET A 90 5.07 -0.66 5.01
C MET A 90 6.43 0.00 4.93
N VAL A 91 7.04 0.29 6.08
CA VAL A 91 8.36 0.92 6.16
C VAL A 91 9.42 -0.05 5.65
N GLU A 92 9.39 -1.30 6.10
CA GLU A 92 10.30 -2.34 5.62
C GLU A 92 10.14 -2.58 4.11
N ASN A 93 8.90 -2.62 3.61
CA ASN A 93 8.67 -2.75 2.17
C ASN A 93 9.29 -1.58 1.38
N LEU A 94 9.14 -0.34 1.88
CA LEU A 94 9.72 0.84 1.24
C LEU A 94 11.25 0.84 1.28
N GLU A 95 11.85 0.39 2.38
CA GLU A 95 13.30 0.22 2.51
C GLU A 95 13.82 -0.83 1.52
N GLN A 96 13.16 -1.98 1.42
CA GLN A 96 13.51 -3.02 0.44
C GLN A 96 13.39 -2.51 -1.00
N ILE A 97 12.33 -1.75 -1.32
CA ILE A 97 12.16 -1.15 -2.66
C ILE A 97 13.28 -0.14 -2.93
N LYS A 98 13.66 0.67 -1.94
CA LYS A 98 14.73 1.66 -2.07
C LYS A 98 16.10 1.00 -2.30
N GLU A 99 16.42 -0.06 -1.54
CA GLU A 99 17.73 -0.72 -1.58
C GLU A 99 17.88 -1.68 -2.76
N GLN A 100 16.83 -2.46 -3.05
CA GLN A 100 16.91 -3.61 -3.95
C GLN A 100 16.13 -3.39 -5.25
N GLY A 101 15.33 -2.32 -5.31
CA GLY A 101 14.46 -2.02 -6.43
C GLY A 101 13.17 -2.84 -6.43
N MET A 102 12.20 -2.34 -7.19
CA MET A 102 10.86 -2.95 -7.28
C MET A 102 10.88 -4.39 -7.77
N LYS A 103 11.73 -4.73 -8.75
CA LYS A 103 11.79 -6.08 -9.32
C LYS A 103 12.16 -7.14 -8.27
N LYS A 104 13.21 -6.90 -7.49
CA LYS A 104 13.65 -7.83 -6.43
C LYS A 104 12.62 -7.91 -5.30
N PHE A 105 12.05 -6.77 -4.92
CA PHE A 105 10.96 -6.74 -3.93
C PHE A 105 9.76 -7.60 -4.37
N LEU A 106 9.30 -7.45 -5.62
CA LEU A 106 8.17 -8.24 -6.14
C LEU A 106 8.45 -9.74 -6.23
N ALA A 107 9.71 -10.14 -6.46
CA ALA A 107 10.11 -11.55 -6.42
C ALA A 107 9.98 -12.09 -4.98
N LYS A 108 10.56 -11.39 -4.00
CA LYS A 108 10.45 -11.78 -2.58
C LYS A 108 9.02 -11.86 -2.07
N GLN A 109 8.14 -10.96 -2.54
CA GLN A 109 6.72 -10.98 -2.16
C GLN A 109 5.91 -12.08 -2.85
N ARG A 110 6.47 -12.81 -3.82
CA ARG A 110 5.83 -14.01 -4.42
C ARG A 110 6.21 -15.29 -3.68
N GLU A 111 7.36 -15.30 -3.02
CA GLU A 111 7.87 -16.43 -2.26
C GLU A 111 7.29 -16.50 -0.84
N LYS A 112 6.75 -15.37 -0.34
CA LYS A 112 5.94 -15.29 0.88
C LYS A 112 4.46 -15.53 0.58
#